data_AF-A0A172YHK2-F1
#
_entry.id   AF-A0A172YHK2-F1
#
_cell.length_a   1.000
_cell.length_b   1.000
_cell.length_c   1.000
_cell.angle_alpha   90.00
_cell.angle_beta   90.00
_cell.angle_gamma   90.00
#
_symmetry.space_group_name_H-M   'P 1'
#
loop_
_entity.id
_entity.type
_entity.pdbx_description
1 polymer ?
#
loop_
_entity_poly.entity_id
_entity_poly.type
_entity_poly.pdbx_seq_one_letter_code
_entity_poly.pdbx_strand_id
1 'polypeptide(L)'
;MTSVSPCSERRPPWLYAWPLLALLGGCQSTLGPLDWDGGYQRVDSDGDATTTQTLLLPRRCTLAEPAEHGATVALPPGCANDLNLQQTVVNPRELVIGTAMGPARAAPVAAAAQERLSDREQANQRRRQLEQEARNALGDSGTTNDL
;
A
#
# COMPACT_ATOMS: atom_id res chain seq x y z
N MET A 1 -17.48 -75.01 -6.87
CA MET A 1 -17.93 -73.62 -7.13
C MET A 1 -18.26 -72.98 -5.79
N THR A 2 -17.37 -72.14 -5.26
CA THR A 2 -17.67 -71.24 -4.14
C THR A 2 -17.05 -69.89 -4.47
N SER A 3 -17.93 -68.93 -4.72
CA SER A 3 -17.64 -67.55 -5.07
C SER A 3 -17.15 -66.79 -3.84
N VAL A 4 -16.03 -66.07 -3.95
CA VAL A 4 -15.56 -65.12 -2.92
C VAL A 4 -15.88 -63.72 -3.43
N SER A 5 -16.78 -63.03 -2.73
CA SER A 5 -17.13 -61.63 -2.98
C SER A 5 -16.04 -60.69 -2.44
N PRO A 6 -15.77 -59.54 -3.08
CA PRO A 6 -14.80 -58.56 -2.60
C PRO A 6 -15.38 -57.67 -1.49
N CYS A 7 -14.62 -57.46 -0.42
CA CYS A 7 -14.88 -56.44 0.60
C CYS A 7 -14.75 -55.04 -0.01
N SER A 8 -15.85 -54.26 -0.01
CA SER A 8 -15.81 -52.84 -0.34
C SER A 8 -15.24 -52.05 0.84
N GLU A 9 -14.03 -51.52 0.69
CA GLU A 9 -13.35 -50.73 1.70
C GLU A 9 -13.90 -49.29 1.70
N ARG A 10 -14.94 -49.04 2.50
CA ARG A 10 -15.47 -47.68 2.71
C ARG A 10 -14.50 -46.90 3.59
N ARG A 11 -13.72 -46.01 2.99
CA ARG A 11 -12.91 -45.04 3.72
C ARG A 11 -13.82 -44.10 4.52
N PRO A 12 -13.55 -43.87 5.81
CA PRO A 12 -14.44 -43.09 6.65
C PRO A 12 -14.34 -41.58 6.32
N PRO A 13 -15.46 -40.85 6.38
CA PRO A 13 -15.56 -39.48 5.88
C PRO A 13 -14.75 -38.44 6.67
N TRP A 14 -14.24 -38.78 7.85
CA TRP A 14 -13.46 -37.88 8.70
C TRP A 14 -12.03 -37.63 8.18
N LEU A 15 -11.50 -38.49 7.30
CA LEU A 15 -10.16 -38.34 6.72
C LEU A 15 -10.03 -37.13 5.77
N TYR A 16 -11.14 -36.66 5.20
CA TYR A 16 -11.16 -35.48 4.31
C TYR A 16 -11.48 -34.17 5.04
N ALA A 17 -11.88 -34.22 6.32
CA ALA A 17 -12.18 -33.02 7.10
C ALA A 17 -10.91 -32.26 7.52
N TRP A 18 -9.81 -32.98 7.73
CA TRP A 18 -8.52 -32.42 8.17
C TRP A 18 -7.82 -31.50 7.16
N PRO A 19 -7.71 -31.85 5.85
CA PRO A 19 -7.10 -30.94 4.88
C PRO A 19 -7.95 -29.68 4.67
N LEU A 20 -9.27 -29.78 4.80
CA LEU A 20 -10.17 -28.62 4.69
C LEU A 20 -9.97 -27.64 5.84
N LEU A 21 -9.77 -28.13 7.06
CA LEU A 21 -9.51 -27.29 8.24
C LEU A 21 -8.15 -26.57 8.17
N ALA A 22 -7.13 -27.21 7.58
CA ALA A 22 -5.80 -26.62 7.38
C ALA A 22 -5.81 -25.44 6.38
N LEU A 23 -6.71 -25.45 5.39
CA LEU A 23 -6.89 -24.37 4.43
C LEU A 23 -7.55 -23.11 5.02
N LEU A 24 -8.32 -23.23 6.11
CA LEU A 24 -8.92 -22.10 6.83
C LEU A 24 -7.96 -21.42 7.83
N GLY A 25 -6.78 -22.00 8.10
CA GLY A 25 -5.76 -21.48 9.02
C GLY A 25 -4.72 -20.55 8.38
N GLY A 26 -5.04 -19.92 7.25
CA GLY A 26 -4.09 -19.08 6.50
C GLY A 26 -3.68 -17.80 7.24
N CYS A 27 -2.39 -17.76 7.63
CA CYS A 27 -1.54 -16.58 7.84
C CYS A 27 -2.11 -15.39 8.63
N GLN A 28 -2.00 -15.48 9.96
CA GLN A 28 -1.81 -14.31 10.83
C GLN A 28 -0.47 -13.63 10.47
N SER A 29 -0.45 -12.81 9.41
CA SER A 29 0.67 -11.90 9.16
C SER A 29 0.55 -10.73 10.12
N THR A 30 1.01 -10.91 11.36
CA THR A 30 1.24 -9.78 12.24
C THR A 30 2.55 -9.15 11.77
N LEU A 31 2.49 -8.03 11.02
CA LEU A 31 3.66 -7.17 10.98
C LEU A 31 3.92 -6.78 12.44
N GLY A 32 5.06 -7.23 12.98
CA GLY A 32 5.50 -6.80 14.30
C GLY A 32 5.59 -5.27 14.34
N PRO A 33 5.59 -4.67 15.54
CA PRO A 33 5.68 -3.22 15.65
C PRO A 33 6.88 -2.71 14.85
N LEU A 34 6.60 -1.87 13.85
CA LEU A 34 7.60 -1.20 13.04
C LEU A 34 8.32 -0.18 13.93
N ASP A 35 9.41 -0.61 14.56
CA ASP A 35 10.32 0.27 15.30
C ASP A 35 11.29 0.92 14.30
N TRP A 36 10.81 1.95 13.60
CA TRP A 36 11.67 2.86 12.86
C TRP A 36 11.80 4.14 13.65
N ASP A 37 13.04 4.51 13.99
CA ASP A 37 13.34 5.84 14.52
C ASP A 37 13.07 6.86 13.41
N GLY A 38 11.87 7.46 13.42
CA GLY A 38 11.43 8.41 12.41
C GLY A 38 12.25 9.70 12.37
N GLY A 39 13.20 9.90 13.31
CA GLY A 39 13.99 11.12 13.40
C GLY A 39 13.19 12.33 13.88
N TYR A 40 12.00 12.11 14.45
CA TYR A 40 11.16 13.13 15.07
C TYR A 40 11.30 13.08 16.59
N GLN A 41 11.06 14.22 17.24
CA GLN A 41 10.95 14.36 18.69
C GLN A 41 9.58 14.94 19.04
N ARG A 42 9.05 14.51 20.19
CA ARG A 42 7.82 15.10 20.75
C ARG A 42 8.20 16.33 21.54
N VAL A 43 7.48 17.41 21.29
CA VAL A 43 7.64 18.67 21.99
C VAL A 43 6.24 19.06 22.47
N ASP A 44 6.06 19.13 23.78
CA ASP A 44 4.81 19.65 24.33
C ASP A 44 4.89 21.18 24.26
N SER A 45 3.89 21.80 23.62
CA SER A 45 3.75 23.26 23.70
C SER A 45 2.69 23.60 24.73
N ASP A 46 3.04 24.50 25.63
CA ASP A 46 2.09 25.16 26.52
C ASP A 46 1.22 26.12 25.68
N GLY A 47 0.12 25.60 25.16
CA GLY A 47 -0.98 26.39 24.65
C GLY A 47 -1.79 26.97 25.82
N ASP A 48 -2.50 28.08 25.56
CA ASP A 48 -3.32 28.83 26.53
C ASP A 48 -4.15 27.91 27.46
N ALA A 49 -3.74 27.88 28.74
CA ALA A 49 -4.30 27.34 29.99
C ALA A 49 -5.14 26.03 30.05
N THR A 50 -5.50 25.37 28.95
CA THR A 50 -6.45 24.22 29.01
C THR A 50 -6.16 23.10 28.01
N THR A 51 -5.17 23.22 27.12
CA THR A 51 -4.85 22.15 26.16
C THR A 51 -3.35 22.08 25.90
N THR A 52 -2.68 21.14 26.58
CA THR A 52 -1.33 20.72 26.21
C THR A 52 -1.39 20.06 24.83
N GLN A 53 -0.74 20.68 23.85
CA GLN A 53 -0.64 20.13 22.50
C GLN A 53 0.74 19.51 22.34
N THR A 54 0.78 18.21 21.99
CA THR A 54 2.02 17.53 21.65
C THR A 54 2.30 17.72 20.16
N LEU A 55 3.41 18.36 19.83
CA LEU A 55 3.89 18.59 18.46
C LEU A 55 4.99 17.58 18.12
N LEU A 56 5.09 17.18 16.85
CA LEU A 56 6.19 16.36 16.34
C LEU A 56 7.11 17.21 15.49
N LEU A 57 8.33 17.44 15.94
CA LEU A 57 9.32 18.19 15.15
C LEU A 57 10.44 17.24 14.71
N PRO A 58 10.97 17.37 13.48
CA PRO A 58 12.22 16.73 13.13
C PRO A 58 13.29 17.11 14.16
N ARG A 59 14.17 16.18 14.55
CA ARG A 59 15.28 16.47 15.49
C ARG A 59 16.23 17.56 15.01
N ARG A 60 16.20 17.88 13.70
CA ARG A 60 16.94 18.99 13.10
C ARG A 60 16.31 20.36 13.39
N CYS A 61 15.04 20.38 13.77
CA CYS A 61 14.24 21.56 14.08
C CYS A 61 14.29 21.88 15.58
N THR A 62 15.48 21.82 16.19
CA THR A 62 15.68 22.27 17.57
C THR A 62 15.43 23.77 17.65
N LEU A 63 14.44 24.19 18.44
CA LEU A 63 14.32 25.60 18.82
C LEU A 63 15.57 25.97 19.62
N ALA A 64 16.33 26.96 19.16
CA ALA A 64 17.63 27.29 19.72
C ALA A 64 17.56 27.89 21.14
N GLU A 65 16.39 28.38 21.58
CA GLU A 65 16.11 28.91 22.91
C GLU A 65 14.61 28.72 23.20
N PRO A 66 14.20 28.46 24.45
CA PRO A 66 12.80 28.64 24.83
C PRO A 66 12.49 30.13 24.66
N ALA A 67 11.59 30.48 23.75
CA ALA A 67 11.10 31.85 23.67
C ALA A 67 10.54 32.24 25.04
N GLU A 68 11.12 33.30 25.60
CA GLU A 68 10.53 34.11 26.65
C GLU A 68 9.02 34.22 26.37
N HIS A 69 8.19 33.81 27.34
CA HIS A 69 6.74 33.69 27.24
C HIS A 69 6.12 34.82 26.38
N GLY A 70 5.62 34.45 25.19
CA GLY A 70 4.96 35.38 24.26
C GLY A 70 5.78 35.83 23.05
N ALA A 71 7.05 35.46 22.91
CA ALA A 71 7.81 35.72 21.68
C ALA A 71 7.48 34.70 20.58
N THR A 72 7.06 35.19 19.41
CA THR A 72 6.80 34.36 18.23
C THR A 72 8.12 33.76 17.73
N VAL A 73 8.35 32.47 18.01
CA VAL A 73 9.54 31.77 17.49
C VAL A 73 9.37 31.55 15.99
N ALA A 74 10.21 32.20 15.19
CA ALA A 74 10.30 31.92 13.77
C ALA A 74 11.02 30.58 13.55
N LEU A 75 10.28 29.56 13.13
CA LEU A 75 10.86 28.29 12.70
C LEU A 75 11.55 28.46 11.34
N PRO A 76 12.63 27.71 11.07
CA PRO A 76 13.16 27.57 9.71
C PRO A 76 12.05 27.13 8.73
N PRO A 77 12.09 27.55 7.44
CA PRO A 77 10.98 27.34 6.52
C PRO A 77 10.55 25.88 6.34
N GLY A 78 11.50 24.93 6.36
CA GLY A 78 11.17 23.50 6.34
C GLY A 78 10.40 23.05 7.60
N CYS A 79 10.85 23.49 8.77
CA CYS A 79 10.23 23.16 10.05
C CYS A 79 8.85 23.83 10.22
N ALA A 80 8.69 25.05 9.72
CA ALA A 80 7.41 25.76 9.72
C ALA A 80 6.38 25.08 8.80
N ASN A 81 6.81 24.61 7.62
CA ASN A 81 5.96 23.86 6.72
C ASN A 81 5.50 22.53 7.36
N ASP A 82 6.40 21.78 7.97
CA ASP A 82 6.07 20.52 8.65
C ASP A 82 5.08 20.74 9.80
N LEU A 83 5.21 21.85 10.53
CA LEU A 83 4.27 22.23 11.57
C LEU A 83 2.89 22.59 10.99
N ASN A 84 2.85 23.35 9.89
CA ASN A 84 1.60 23.69 9.21
C ASN A 84 0.89 22.43 8.70
N LEU A 85 1.63 21.48 8.13
CA LEU A 85 1.08 20.20 7.68
C LEU A 85 0.44 19.41 8.84
N GLN A 86 1.03 19.43 10.03
CA GLN A 86 0.44 18.78 11.22
C GLN A 86 -0.90 19.40 11.64
N GLN A 87 -1.09 20.71 11.43
CA GLN A 87 -2.36 21.38 11.73
C GLN A 87 -3.48 21.00 10.75
N THR A 88 -3.15 20.44 9.59
CA THR A 88 -4.14 19.95 8.62
C THR A 88 -4.63 18.53 8.90
N VAL A 89 -4.01 17.83 9.85
CA VAL A 89 -4.39 16.46 10.20
C VAL A 89 -5.67 16.45 11.02
N VAL A 90 -6.59 15.55 10.66
CA VAL A 90 -7.91 15.42 11.31
C VAL A 90 -7.81 15.11 12.81
N ASN A 91 -6.87 14.25 13.20
CA ASN A 91 -6.64 13.88 14.59
C ASN A 91 -5.13 13.82 14.88
N PRO A 92 -4.57 14.82 15.60
CA PRO A 92 -3.14 14.89 15.86
C PRO A 92 -2.56 13.70 16.62
N ARG A 93 -3.37 12.96 17.40
CA ARG A 93 -2.91 11.75 18.10
C ARG A 93 -2.52 10.63 17.14
N GLU A 94 -3.07 10.63 15.93
CA GLU A 94 -2.79 9.62 14.91
C GLU A 94 -1.39 9.77 14.31
N LEU A 95 -0.77 10.94 14.41
CA LEU A 95 0.65 11.16 14.05
C LEU A 95 1.60 10.37 14.94
N VAL A 96 1.16 10.03 16.17
CA VAL A 96 1.97 9.35 17.19
C VAL A 96 1.63 7.87 17.29
N ILE A 97 0.33 7.58 17.43
CA ILE A 97 -0.15 6.23 17.73
C ILE A 97 -0.37 5.44 16.42
N GLY A 98 -0.46 6.14 15.29
CA GLY A 98 -1.00 5.58 14.06
C GLY A 98 -2.50 5.31 14.20
N THR A 99 -3.11 4.90 13.09
CA THR A 99 -4.45 4.33 13.10
C THR A 99 -4.38 2.85 12.76
N ALA A 100 -5.31 2.08 13.34
CA ALA A 100 -5.51 0.72 12.89
C ALA A 100 -5.90 0.77 11.40
N MET A 101 -5.03 0.22 10.55
CA MET A 101 -5.35 0.04 9.15
C MET A 101 -6.62 -0.79 9.07
N GLY A 102 -7.63 -0.29 8.36
CA GLY A 102 -8.85 -1.05 8.12
C GLY A 102 -8.54 -2.39 7.44
N PRO A 103 -9.51 -3.33 7.40
CA PRO A 103 -9.31 -4.60 6.72
C PRO A 103 -8.77 -4.34 5.31
N ALA A 104 -7.67 -5.03 4.96
CA ALA A 104 -7.03 -4.86 3.66
C ALA A 104 -8.08 -5.07 2.57
N ARG A 105 -8.49 -3.98 1.92
CA ARG A 105 -9.53 -4.06 0.91
C ARG A 105 -8.88 -4.63 -0.35
N ALA A 106 -9.04 -5.95 -0.55
CA ALA A 106 -8.54 -6.62 -1.74
C ALA A 106 -9.16 -6.07 -3.03
N ALA A 107 -10.43 -5.66 -2.98
CA ALA A 107 -11.16 -5.15 -4.14
C ALA A 107 -10.54 -3.90 -4.80
N PRO A 108 -10.25 -2.78 -4.11
CA PRO A 108 -9.61 -1.62 -4.72
C PRO A 108 -8.19 -1.91 -5.21
N VAL A 109 -7.44 -2.76 -4.51
CA VAL A 109 -6.09 -3.17 -4.96
C VAL A 109 -6.19 -3.99 -6.25
N ALA A 110 -7.14 -4.93 -6.32
CA ALA A 110 -7.40 -5.72 -7.51
C ALA A 110 -7.90 -4.85 -8.68
N ALA A 111 -8.76 -3.87 -8.42
CA ALA A 111 -9.26 -2.93 -9.44
C ALA A 111 -8.13 -2.07 -10.01
N ALA A 112 -7.28 -1.50 -9.16
CA ALA A 112 -6.12 -0.73 -9.60
C ALA A 112 -5.10 -1.59 -10.38
N ALA A 113 -4.90 -2.84 -9.96
CA ALA A 113 -4.06 -3.78 -10.69
C ALA A 113 -4.65 -4.12 -12.07
N GLN A 114 -5.97 -4.34 -12.15
CA GLN A 114 -6.66 -4.65 -13.40
C GLN A 114 -6.56 -3.50 -14.41
N GLU A 115 -6.74 -2.25 -13.96
CA GLU A 115 -6.60 -1.06 -14.80
C GLU A 115 -5.19 -0.96 -15.43
N ARG A 116 -4.15 -1.19 -14.62
CA ARG A 116 -2.76 -1.22 -15.10
C ARG A 116 -2.51 -2.34 -16.11
N LEU A 117 -3.11 -3.50 -15.92
CA LEU A 117 -3.00 -4.62 -16.85
C LEU A 117 -3.74 -4.33 -18.16
N SER A 118 -4.95 -3.77 -18.10
CA SER A 118 -5.73 -3.43 -19.29
C SER A 118 -5.06 -2.34 -20.13
N ASP A 119 -4.48 -1.32 -19.51
CA ASP A 119 -3.74 -0.28 -20.23
C ASP A 119 -2.54 -0.86 -20.99
N ARG A 120 -1.82 -1.78 -20.33
CA ARG A 120 -0.68 -2.47 -20.94
C ARG A 120 -1.13 -3.34 -22.12
N GLU A 121 -2.28 -3.99 -22.01
CA GLU A 121 -2.84 -4.80 -23.08
C GLU A 121 -3.28 -3.95 -24.28
N GLN A 122 -3.96 -2.82 -24.04
CA GLN A 122 -4.31 -1.87 -25.09
C GLN A 122 -3.08 -1.29 -25.80
N ALA A 123 -2.03 -0.92 -25.04
CA ALA A 123 -0.78 -0.42 -25.63
C ALA A 123 -0.12 -1.49 -26.53
N ASN A 124 -0.12 -2.75 -26.10
CA ASN A 124 0.39 -3.86 -26.90
C ASN A 124 -0.44 -4.10 -28.17
N GLN A 125 -1.76 -4.00 -28.09
CA GLN A 125 -2.64 -4.14 -29.25
C GLN A 125 -2.38 -3.03 -30.28
N ARG A 126 -2.28 -1.77 -29.85
CA ARG A 126 -1.91 -0.65 -30.73
C ARG A 126 -0.56 -0.88 -31.40
N ARG A 127 0.43 -1.37 -30.66
CA ARG A 127 1.76 -1.67 -31.22
C ARG A 127 1.69 -2.73 -32.31
N ARG A 128 0.92 -3.80 -32.11
CA ARG A 128 0.72 -4.85 -33.12
C ARG A 128 0.02 -4.34 -34.38
N GLN A 129 -0.97 -3.47 -34.23
CA GLN A 129 -1.65 -2.84 -35.38
C GLN A 129 -0.67 -2.01 -36.20
N LEU A 130 0.12 -1.16 -35.55
CA LEU A 130 1.14 -0.34 -36.22
C LEU A 130 2.22 -1.21 -36.90
N GLU A 131 2.65 -2.30 -36.28
CA GLU A 131 3.59 -3.26 -36.88
C GLU A 131 3.00 -3.94 -38.13
N GLN A 132 1.69 -4.24 -38.13
CA GLN A 132 1.00 -4.81 -39.29
C GLN A 132 0.86 -3.79 -40.42
N GLU A 133 0.43 -2.56 -40.11
CA GLU A 133 0.34 -1.46 -41.07
C GLU A 133 1.70 -1.19 -41.73
N ALA A 134 2.78 -1.15 -40.95
CA ALA A 134 4.13 -0.96 -41.46
C ALA A 134 4.56 -2.10 -42.41
N ARG A 135 4.26 -3.36 -42.08
CA ARG A 135 4.56 -4.51 -42.95
C ARG A 135 3.76 -4.46 -44.25
N ASN A 136 2.49 -4.08 -44.18
CA ASN A 136 1.63 -3.98 -45.36
C ASN A 136 2.11 -2.85 -46.29
N ALA A 137 2.51 -1.69 -45.73
CA ALA A 137 3.08 -0.58 -46.51
C ALA A 137 4.40 -0.94 -47.20
N LEU A 138 5.25 -1.73 -46.54
CA LEU A 138 6.48 -2.26 -47.12
C LEU A 138 6.23 -3.33 -48.21
N GLY A 139 5.18 -4.14 -48.06
CA GLY A 139 4.78 -5.13 -49.06
C GLY A 139 4.21 -4.49 -50.33
N ASP A 140 3.41 -3.43 -50.19
CA ASP A 140 2.80 -2.70 -51.31
C ASP A 140 3.86 -1.98 -52.16
N SER A 141 4.80 -1.29 -51.50
CA SER A 141 5.94 -0.61 -52.16
C SER A 141 6.99 -1.54 -52.75
N GLY A 142 7.00 -2.84 -52.40
CA GLY A 142 7.91 -3.85 -52.95
C GLY A 142 7.45 -4.48 -54.26
N THR A 143 6.20 -4.28 -54.68
CA THR A 143 5.63 -4.88 -55.90
C THR A 143 5.62 -3.93 -57.11
N THR A 144 6.08 -2.68 -56.95
CA THR A 144 6.03 -1.66 -58.03
C THR A 144 7.33 -1.55 -58.83
N ASN A 145 8.30 -2.45 -58.66
CA ASN A 145 9.50 -2.46 -59.51
C ASN A 145 9.39 -3.53 -60.60
N ASP A 146 9.56 -3.02 -61.83
CA ASP A 146 9.97 -3.68 -63.06
C ASP A 146 8.87 -4.21 -64.00
N LEU A 147 8.30 -3.27 -64.75
CA LEU A 147 8.11 -3.37 -66.21
C LEU A 147 9.44 -3.10 -66.93
#